data_AF-A0A1Y1HPC2-F1
#
_entry.id   AF-A0A1Y1HPC2-F1
#
_cell.length_a   1.000
_cell.length_b   1.000
_cell.length_c   1.000
_cell.angle_alpha   90.00
_cell.angle_beta   90.00
_cell.angle_gamma   90.00
#
_symmetry.space_group_name_H-M   'P 1'
#
loop_
_entity.id
_entity.type
_entity.pdbx_description
1 polymer ?
#
loop_
_entity_poly.entity_id
_entity_poly.type
_entity_poly.pdbx_seq_one_letter_code
_entity_poly.pdbx_strand_id
1 'polypeptide(L)'
;MQESHVWTSAGIGFRRFSTIGEVDIREKVEDINTKFAEAREEIDLAMEAKDTVFFNEEALGAKKLVEEVLEEFKSLLDQVDERRRGELQRSMGMKMEQLKAEAAQLDEASS
;
A
#
# COMPACT_ATOMS: atom_id res chain seq x y z
N MET A 1 -1.21 54.17 -26.17
CA MET A 1 -2.35 53.36 -26.64
C MET A 1 -1.85 51.92 -26.61
N GLN A 2 -1.99 51.14 -25.52
CA GLN A 2 -3.24 50.53 -25.00
C GLN A 2 -4.07 49.93 -26.14
N GLU A 3 -4.51 48.68 -26.20
CA GLU A 3 -4.36 47.39 -25.50
C GLU A 3 -5.03 46.38 -26.46
N SER A 4 -4.65 45.10 -26.49
CA SER A 4 -5.62 43.98 -26.63
C SER A 4 -4.95 42.61 -26.68
N HIS A 5 -4.95 41.96 -25.52
CA HIS A 5 -5.27 40.55 -25.25
C HIS A 5 -5.16 39.50 -26.39
N VAL A 6 -4.26 38.55 -26.19
CA VAL A 6 -4.56 37.12 -26.36
C VAL A 6 -3.85 36.34 -25.26
N TRP A 7 -4.61 35.94 -24.24
CA TRP A 7 -4.22 34.89 -23.30
C TRP A 7 -4.90 33.61 -23.76
N THR A 8 -4.15 32.74 -24.43
CA THR A 8 -4.64 31.43 -24.85
C THR A 8 -4.22 30.39 -23.81
N SER A 9 -5.15 30.12 -22.89
CA SER A 9 -5.50 28.83 -22.30
C SER A 9 -4.44 27.72 -22.14
N ALA A 10 -4.22 27.37 -20.87
CA ALA A 10 -4.30 26.01 -20.31
C ALA A 10 -3.63 24.86 -21.10
N GLY A 11 -2.35 24.63 -20.82
CA GLY A 11 -1.74 23.31 -20.94
C GLY A 11 -2.03 22.50 -19.69
N ILE A 12 -3.21 21.87 -19.62
CA ILE A 12 -3.42 20.75 -18.68
C ILE A 12 -2.44 19.66 -19.14
N GLY A 13 -1.34 19.53 -18.40
CA GLY A 13 -0.43 18.41 -18.55
C GLY A 13 -1.19 17.13 -18.27
N PHE A 14 -1.71 16.52 -19.32
CA PHE A 14 -2.26 15.18 -19.31
C PHE A 14 -1.12 14.26 -18.85
N ARG A 15 -1.10 13.92 -17.55
CA ARG A 15 -0.29 12.80 -17.07
C ARG A 15 -0.74 11.62 -17.90
N ARG A 16 0.14 11.16 -18.79
CA ARG A 16 -0.04 9.93 -19.52
C ARG A 16 -0.09 8.83 -18.48
N PHE A 17 -1.30 8.45 -18.08
CA PHE A 17 -1.55 7.30 -17.23
C PHE A 17 -1.10 6.09 -18.04
N SER A 18 0.15 5.65 -17.82
CA SER A 18 0.65 4.44 -18.42
C SER A 18 0.12 3.29 -17.58
N THR A 19 -0.88 2.59 -18.10
CA THR A 19 -1.30 1.30 -17.54
C THR A 19 -0.11 0.34 -17.64
N ILE A 20 0.29 -0.25 -16.52
CA ILE A 20 1.39 -1.24 -16.50
C ILE A 20 0.98 -2.54 -17.21
N GLY A 21 1.95 -3.29 -17.73
CA GLY A 21 1.69 -4.54 -18.46
C GLY A 21 1.26 -5.70 -17.57
N GLU A 22 0.72 -6.77 -18.15
CA GLU A 22 0.26 -7.95 -17.40
C GLU A 22 1.39 -8.66 -16.65
N VAL A 23 2.59 -8.72 -17.24
CA VAL A 23 3.79 -9.28 -16.60
C VAL A 23 4.18 -8.45 -15.38
N ASP A 24 4.20 -7.12 -15.53
CA ASP A 24 4.51 -6.18 -14.44
C ASP A 24 3.50 -6.28 -13.29
N ILE A 25 2.21 -6.48 -13.59
CA ILE A 25 1.17 -6.68 -12.58
C ILE A 25 1.42 -7.96 -11.80
N ARG A 26 1.79 -9.05 -12.47
CA ARG A 26 2.06 -10.33 -11.80
C ARG A 26 3.27 -10.22 -10.87
N GLU A 27 4.36 -9.64 -11.35
CA GLU A 27 5.57 -9.40 -10.56
C GLU A 27 5.26 -8.56 -9.32
N LYS A 28 4.56 -7.43 -9.48
CA LYS A 28 4.14 -6.60 -8.33
C LYS A 28 3.25 -7.35 -7.34
N VAL A 29 2.36 -8.23 -7.82
CA VAL A 29 1.54 -9.06 -6.93
C VAL A 29 2.40 -10.06 -6.15
N GLU A 30 3.40 -10.65 -6.79
CA GLU A 30 4.36 -11.56 -6.14
C GLU A 30 5.21 -10.83 -5.09
N ASP A 31 5.69 -9.63 -5.39
CA ASP A 31 6.43 -8.79 -4.44
C ASP A 31 5.56 -8.43 -3.23
N ILE A 32 4.32 -7.97 -3.47
CA ILE A 32 3.35 -7.68 -2.40
C ILE A 32 3.07 -8.92 -1.55
N ASN A 33 3.00 -10.12 -2.15
CA ASN A 33 2.79 -11.36 -1.40
C ASN A 33 3.98 -11.71 -0.51
N THR A 34 5.20 -11.46 -0.99
CA THR A 34 6.43 -11.68 -0.22
C THR A 34 6.45 -10.75 0.99
N LYS A 35 6.27 -9.44 0.77
CA LYS A 35 6.23 -8.45 1.85
C LYS A 35 5.07 -8.65 2.82
N PHE A 36 3.93 -9.16 2.33
CA PHE A 36 2.81 -9.54 3.19
C PHE A 36 3.22 -10.63 4.20
N ALA A 37 3.98 -11.63 3.75
CA ALA A 37 4.47 -12.70 4.63
C ALA A 37 5.47 -12.15 5.65
N GLU A 38 6.40 -11.30 5.21
CA GLU A 38 7.37 -10.62 6.08
C GLU A 38 6.68 -9.75 7.14
N ALA A 39 5.69 -8.94 6.74
CA ALA A 39 4.94 -8.09 7.66
C ALA A 39 4.18 -8.92 8.72
N ARG A 40 3.70 -10.12 8.37
CA ARG A 40 3.02 -11.00 9.32
C ARG A 40 3.99 -11.64 10.30
N GLU A 41 5.14 -12.09 9.81
CA GLU A 41 6.22 -12.61 10.66
C GLU A 41 6.67 -11.54 11.66
N GLU A 42 6.82 -10.29 11.23
CA GLU A 42 7.19 -9.18 12.11
C GLU A 42 6.11 -8.88 13.17
N ILE A 43 4.82 -8.96 12.82
CA ILE A 43 3.72 -8.86 13.79
C ILE A 43 3.84 -9.96 14.84
N ASP A 44 4.08 -11.21 14.42
CA ASP A 44 4.23 -12.34 15.33
C ASP A 44 5.42 -12.14 16.29
N LEU A 45 6.58 -11.69 15.77
CA LEU A 45 7.76 -11.37 16.58
C LEU A 45 7.48 -10.24 17.58
N ALA A 46 6.81 -9.17 17.15
CA ALA A 46 6.41 -8.09 18.04
C ALA A 46 5.46 -8.59 19.13
N MET A 47 4.50 -9.46 18.79
CA MET A 47 3.58 -10.05 19.78
C MET A 47 4.28 -10.98 20.77
N GLU A 48 5.32 -11.72 20.37
CA GLU A 48 6.17 -12.48 21.28
C GLU A 48 6.94 -11.56 22.25
N ALA A 49 7.33 -10.37 21.79
CA ALA A 49 8.04 -9.38 22.57
C ALA A 49 7.15 -8.54 23.51
N LYS A 50 5.82 -8.75 23.55
CA LYS A 50 4.84 -7.89 24.25
C LYS A 50 5.12 -7.64 25.73
N ASP A 51 5.69 -8.62 26.42
CA ASP A 51 5.98 -8.54 27.85
C ASP A 51 7.41 -8.04 28.13
N THR A 52 8.07 -7.48 27.10
CA THR A 52 9.44 -6.99 27.16
C THR A 52 9.52 -5.49 26.87
N VAL A 53 10.66 -4.87 27.23
CA VAL A 53 10.93 -3.46 26.91
C VAL A 53 11.10 -3.19 25.41
N PHE A 54 11.30 -4.23 24.60
CA PHE A 54 11.51 -4.13 23.16
C PHE A 54 10.19 -4.02 22.40
N PHE A 55 9.06 -4.37 23.01
CA PHE A 55 7.75 -4.43 22.34
C PHE A 55 7.45 -3.19 21.50
N ASN A 56 7.66 -2.00 22.05
CA ASN A 56 7.34 -0.75 21.34
C ASN A 56 8.18 -0.55 20.08
N GLU A 57 9.45 -0.98 20.08
CA GLU A 57 10.33 -0.89 18.90
C GLU A 57 9.92 -1.89 17.84
N GLU A 58 9.71 -3.15 18.23
CA GLU A 58 9.27 -4.24 17.34
C GLU A 58 7.88 -3.94 16.74
N ALA A 59 6.93 -3.47 17.56
CA ALA A 59 5.59 -3.10 17.12
C ALA A 59 5.60 -1.93 16.12
N LEU A 60 6.54 -0.97 16.27
CA LEU A 60 6.73 0.09 15.29
C LEU A 60 7.34 -0.44 13.98
N GLY A 61 8.26 -1.40 14.05
CA GLY A 61 8.81 -2.10 12.89
C GLY A 61 7.72 -2.82 12.10
N ALA A 62 6.95 -3.67 12.77
CA ALA A 62 5.82 -4.39 12.19
C ALA A 62 4.81 -3.45 11.51
N LYS A 63 4.42 -2.36 12.20
CA LYS A 63 3.46 -1.38 11.64
C LYS A 63 3.96 -0.70 10.37
N LYS A 64 5.26 -0.41 10.28
CA LYS A 64 5.86 0.17 9.07
C LYS A 64 5.82 -0.80 7.90
N LEU A 65 6.18 -2.07 8.11
CA LEU A 65 6.10 -3.09 7.06
C LEU A 65 4.67 -3.28 6.56
N VAL A 66 3.70 -3.28 7.48
CA VAL A 66 2.27 -3.34 7.11
C VAL A 66 1.86 -2.13 6.28
N GLU A 67 2.25 -0.92 6.68
CA GLU A 67 1.98 0.30 5.91
C GLU A 67 2.57 0.22 4.50
N GLU A 68 3.82 -0.22 4.35
CA GLU A 68 4.47 -0.41 3.06
C GLU A 68 3.70 -1.39 2.15
N VAL A 69 3.25 -2.53 2.69
CA VAL A 69 2.45 -3.51 1.93
C VAL A 69 1.13 -2.89 1.44
N LEU A 70 0.45 -2.15 2.32
CA LEU A 70 -0.83 -1.50 1.97
C LEU A 70 -0.64 -0.39 0.93
N GLU A 71 0.43 0.39 1.04
CA GLU A 71 0.77 1.43 0.08
C GLU A 71 1.14 0.87 -1.30
N GLU A 72 1.93 -0.22 -1.35
CA GLU A 72 2.27 -0.88 -2.62
C GLU A 72 1.04 -1.45 -3.30
N PHE A 73 0.14 -2.07 -2.54
CA PHE A 73 -1.12 -2.56 -3.10
C PHE A 73 -1.99 -1.42 -3.62
N LYS A 74 -2.14 -0.33 -2.86
CA LYS A 74 -2.88 0.85 -3.32
C LYS A 74 -2.27 1.46 -4.58
N SER A 75 -0.94 1.58 -4.61
CA SER A 75 -0.19 2.08 -5.76
C SER A 75 -0.39 1.19 -7.00
N LEU A 76 -0.45 -0.13 -6.83
CA LEU A 76 -0.78 -1.06 -7.91
C LEU A 76 -2.21 -0.84 -8.43
N LEU A 77 -3.20 -0.67 -7.55
CA LEU A 77 -4.59 -0.39 -7.94
C LEU A 77 -4.76 0.95 -8.69
N ASP A 78 -3.88 1.92 -8.40
CA ASP A 78 -3.82 3.20 -9.10
C ASP A 78 -3.10 3.10 -10.46
N GLN A 79 -2.44 2.00 -10.79
CA GLN A 79 -1.69 1.81 -12.05
C GLN A 79 -2.41 0.93 -13.07
N VAL A 80 -3.55 0.35 -12.70
CA VAL A 80 -4.33 -0.57 -13.56
C VAL A 80 -5.68 0.02 -13.94
N ASP A 81 -6.30 -0.52 -14.99
CA ASP A 81 -7.66 -0.16 -15.37
C ASP A 81 -8.71 -0.71 -14.38
N GLU A 82 -9.94 -0.21 -14.49
CA GLU A 82 -11.02 -0.53 -13.55
C GLU A 82 -11.38 -2.02 -13.49
N ARG A 83 -11.31 -2.73 -14.63
CA ARG A 83 -11.59 -4.17 -14.65
C ARG A 83 -10.53 -4.89 -13.81
N ARG A 84 -9.25 -4.58 -14.06
CA ARG A 84 -8.14 -5.23 -13.35
C ARG A 84 -8.06 -4.82 -11.89
N ARG A 85 -8.37 -3.57 -11.56
CA ARG A 85 -8.53 -3.09 -10.19
C ARG A 85 -9.55 -3.94 -9.43
N GLY A 86 -10.74 -4.16 -10.03
CA GLY A 86 -11.77 -5.00 -9.42
C GLY A 86 -11.33 -6.45 -9.23
N GLU A 87 -10.57 -7.02 -10.18
CA GLU A 87 -9.99 -8.37 -10.04
C GLU A 87 -9.00 -8.44 -8.86
N LEU A 88 -8.07 -7.47 -8.76
CA LEU A 88 -7.08 -7.39 -7.68
C LEU A 88 -7.72 -7.14 -6.31
N GLN A 89 -8.73 -6.28 -6.23
CA GLN A 89 -9.46 -6.04 -4.99
C GLN A 89 -10.19 -7.30 -4.50
N ARG A 90 -10.76 -8.11 -5.40
CA ARG A 90 -11.39 -9.38 -5.03
C ARG A 90 -10.39 -10.43 -4.56
N SER A 91 -9.22 -10.50 -5.19
CA SER A 91 -8.22 -11.53 -4.84
C SER A 91 -7.36 -11.16 -3.63
N MET A 92 -7.04 -9.86 -3.45
CA MET A 92 -6.07 -9.40 -2.47
C MET A 92 -6.68 -8.47 -1.41
N GLY A 93 -7.83 -7.83 -1.67
CA GLY A 93 -8.38 -6.81 -0.77
C GLY A 93 -8.70 -7.33 0.62
N MET A 94 -9.33 -8.51 0.72
CA MET A 94 -9.69 -9.10 2.01
C MET A 94 -8.47 -9.38 2.90
N LYS A 95 -7.38 -9.88 2.31
CA LYS A 95 -6.16 -10.16 3.08
C LYS A 95 -5.46 -8.87 3.53
N MET A 96 -5.54 -7.78 2.77
CA MET A 96 -5.01 -6.47 3.21
C MET A 96 -5.76 -5.94 4.43
N GLU A 97 -7.09 -6.07 4.44
CA GLU A 97 -7.89 -5.72 5.61
C GLU A 97 -7.58 -6.62 6.82
N GLN A 98 -7.31 -7.91 6.59
CA GLN A 98 -6.86 -8.83 7.66
C GLN A 98 -5.50 -8.42 8.23
N LEU A 99 -4.50 -8.13 7.37
CA LEU A 99 -3.18 -7.68 7.81
C LEU A 99 -3.27 -6.39 8.62
N LYS A 100 -4.11 -5.44 8.18
CA LYS A 100 -4.38 -4.21 8.92
C LYS A 100 -5.00 -4.48 10.30
N ALA A 101 -5.92 -5.44 10.39
CA ALA A 101 -6.53 -5.84 11.66
C ALA A 101 -5.53 -6.56 12.58
N GLU A 102 -4.62 -7.37 12.04
CA GLU A 102 -3.52 -7.98 12.80
C GLU A 102 -2.58 -6.89 13.36
N ALA A 103 -2.20 -5.90 12.56
CA ALA A 103 -1.38 -4.78 13.01
C ALA A 103 -2.04 -3.93 14.11
N ALA A 104 -3.37 -3.75 14.05
CA ALA A 104 -4.12 -3.02 15.07
C ALA A 104 -4.09 -3.71 16.44
N GLN A 105 -3.92 -5.04 16.50
CA GLN A 105 -3.76 -5.75 17.78
C GLN A 105 -2.49 -5.33 18.52
N LEU A 106 -1.46 -4.86 17.80
CA LEU A 106 -0.25 -4.31 18.42
C LEU A 106 -0.52 -2.98 19.15
N ASP A 107 -1.48 -2.17 18.67
CA ASP A 107 -1.91 -0.97 19.41
C ASP A 107 -2.62 -1.34 20.71
N GLU A 108 -3.50 -2.33 20.67
CA GLU A 108 -4.22 -2.82 21.85
C GLU A 108 -3.28 -3.42 22.90
N ALA A 109 -2.23 -4.12 22.46
CA ALA A 109 -1.22 -4.70 23.35
C ALA A 109 -0.25 -3.67 23.96
N SER A 110 -0.20 -2.44 23.44
CA SER A 110 0.64 -1.35 23.96
C SER A 110 -0.04 -0.51 25.05
N SER A 111 -1.32 -0.76 25.33
CA SER A 111 -2.15 -0.01 26.28
C SER A 111 -2.17 -0.58 27.69
#